data_AF-A0A970AAE8-F1
#
_entry.id   AF-A0A970AAE8-F1
#
_cell.length_a   1.000
_cell.length_b   1.000
_cell.length_c   1.000
_cell.angle_alpha   90.00
_cell.angle_beta   90.00
_cell.angle_gamma   90.00
#
_symmetry.space_group_name_H-M   'P 1'
#
loop_
_entity.id
_entity.type
_entity.pdbx_description
1 polymer ?
#
loop_
_entity_poly.entity_id
_entity_poly.type
_entity_poly.pdbx_seq_one_letter_code
_entity_poly.pdbx_strand_id
1 'polypeptide(L)'
;MIEHKFQWKNDGRLKIMIGCGTRPEIIRLAAVMKRCREYFDTCIVYYNQNWDPNLSTVFWEDFELYNAKGEIGPDILVPVVGENLGVTCGNILGRSYEL
;
A
#
# COMPACT_ATOMS: atom_id res chain seq x y z
N MET A 1 -4.61 -6.79 17.45
CA MET A 1 -4.25 -5.63 16.62
C MET A 1 -3.05 -6.00 15.79
N ILE A 2 -3.14 -5.83 14.48
CA ILE A 2 -2.01 -6.04 13.58
C ILE A 2 -1.10 -4.82 13.73
N GLU A 3 0.13 -5.02 14.20
CA GLU A 3 1.06 -3.90 14.41
C GLU A 3 1.76 -3.55 13.09
N HIS A 4 1.39 -2.40 12.51
CA HIS A 4 1.98 -1.91 11.27
C HIS A 4 3.22 -1.06 11.58
N LYS A 5 4.42 -1.58 11.28
CA LYS A 5 5.73 -0.93 11.58
C LYS A 5 6.10 0.19 10.59
N PHE A 6 5.20 1.14 10.36
CA PHE A 6 5.46 2.36 9.59
C PHE A 6 5.67 3.55 10.52
N GLN A 7 6.59 4.45 10.16
CA GLN A 7 6.81 5.70 10.88
C GLN A 7 6.87 6.85 9.88
N TRP A 8 6.07 7.88 10.15
CA TRP A 8 6.13 9.15 9.41
C TRP A 8 7.49 9.81 9.59
N LYS A 9 8.00 10.44 8.53
CA LYS A 9 9.25 11.21 8.61
C LYS A 9 9.09 12.46 9.47
N ASN A 10 7.88 13.01 9.54
CA ASN A 10 7.55 14.22 10.30
C ASN A 10 8.45 15.42 9.92
N ASP A 11 8.77 15.55 8.63
CA ASP A 11 9.68 16.58 8.11
C ASP A 11 9.00 17.91 7.76
N GLY A 12 7.78 18.13 8.25
CA GLY A 12 6.99 19.34 8.03
C GLY A 12 6.20 19.38 6.71
N ARG A 13 6.38 18.39 5.83
CA ARG A 13 5.54 18.25 4.62
C ARG A 13 4.15 17.70 4.96
N LEU A 14 3.17 17.95 4.08
CA LEU A 14 1.84 17.38 4.23
C LEU A 14 1.91 15.85 4.20
N LYS A 15 1.22 15.21 5.15
CA LYS A 15 1.12 13.75 5.24
C LYS A 15 0.05 13.24 4.31
N ILE A 16 0.39 12.26 3.47
CA ILE A 16 -0.58 11.60 2.59
C ILE A 16 -0.46 10.09 2.71
N MET A 17 -1.62 9.43 2.66
CA MET A 17 -1.71 7.98 2.60
C MET A 17 -2.36 7.59 1.26
N ILE A 18 -1.69 6.73 0.50
CA ILE A 18 -2.18 6.21 -0.77
C ILE A 18 -2.52 4.73 -0.55
N GLY A 19 -3.81 4.41 -0.54
CA GLY A 19 -4.30 3.03 -0.50
C GLY A 19 -4.50 2.48 -1.90
N CYS A 20 -3.99 1.27 -2.15
CA CYS A 20 -4.27 0.50 -3.36
C CYS A 20 -4.51 -0.97 -3.00
N GLY A 21 -5.37 -1.67 -3.72
CA GLY A 21 -5.70 -3.07 -3.46
C GLY A 21 -5.51 -3.98 -4.65
N THR A 22 -5.43 -3.42 -5.86
CA THR A 22 -5.43 -4.20 -7.10
C THR A 22 -4.23 -3.87 -7.99
N ARG A 23 -3.90 -4.77 -8.91
CA ARG A 23 -2.81 -4.58 -9.89
C ARG A 23 -3.03 -3.35 -10.79
N PRO A 24 -4.23 -3.11 -11.36
CA PRO A 24 -4.47 -1.90 -12.17
C PRO A 24 -4.23 -0.60 -11.40
N GLU A 25 -4.49 -0.56 -10.10
CA GLU A 25 -4.22 0.62 -9.27
C GLU A 25 -2.72 0.88 -9.11
N ILE A 26 -1.91 -0.16 -8.86
CA ILE A 26 -0.43 -0.03 -8.79
C ILE A 26 0.09 0.56 -10.11
N ILE A 27 -0.33 0.00 -11.25
CA ILE A 27 0.13 0.44 -12.57
C ILE A 27 -0.27 1.91 -12.82
N ARG A 28 -1.52 2.28 -12.55
CA ARG A 28 -2.03 3.63 -12.83
C ARG A 28 -1.46 4.68 -11.88
N LEU A 29 -1.17 4.30 -10.63
CA LEU A 29 -0.70 5.22 -9.60
C LEU A 29 0.82 5.26 -9.46
N ALA A 30 1.59 4.38 -10.12
CA ALA A 30 3.05 4.31 -9.97
C ALA A 30 3.75 5.67 -10.12
N ALA A 31 3.45 6.41 -11.20
CA ALA A 31 4.04 7.73 -11.44
C ALA A 31 3.59 8.78 -10.39
N VAL A 32 2.34 8.68 -9.93
CA VAL A 32 1.78 9.54 -8.88
C VAL A 32 2.46 9.26 -7.55
N MET A 33 2.60 7.99 -7.16
CA MET A 33 3.27 7.55 -5.94
C MET A 33 4.73 8.05 -5.88
N LYS A 34 5.47 7.97 -7.01
CA LYS A 34 6.83 8.51 -7.11
C LYS A 34 6.86 10.02 -6.84
N ARG A 35 6.03 10.79 -7.55
CA ARG A 35 5.92 12.24 -7.35
C ARG A 35 5.50 12.59 -5.92
N CYS A 36 4.57 11.82 -5.36
CA CYS A 36 4.11 12.02 -4.00
C CYS A 36 5.25 11.91 -2.97
N ARG A 37 6.15 10.92 -3.11
CA ARG A 37 7.31 10.78 -2.22
C ARG A 37 8.30 11.95 -2.29
N GLU A 38 8.38 12.64 -3.43
CA GLU A 38 9.23 13.83 -3.60
C GLU A 38 8.67 15.04 -2.84
N TYR A 39 7.34 15.22 -2.83
CA TYR A 39 6.70 16.44 -2.31
C TYR A 39 5.99 16.29 -0.96
N PHE A 40 5.68 15.08 -0.53
CA PHE A 40 4.89 14.80 0.66
C PHE A 40 5.56 13.74 1.56
N ASP A 41 5.29 13.80 2.86
CA ASP A 41 5.53 12.67 3.75
C ASP A 41 4.48 11.61 3.39
N THR A 42 4.89 10.59 2.63
CA THR A 42 3.96 9.69 1.92
C THR A 42 4.02 8.28 2.50
N CYS A 43 2.86 7.72 2.82
CA CYS A 43 2.65 6.32 3.17
C CYS A 43 1.87 5.61 2.04
N ILE A 44 2.38 4.48 1.56
CA ILE A 44 1.72 3.63 0.57
C ILE A 44 1.23 2.37 1.26
N VAL A 45 -0.09 2.16 1.23
CA VAL A 45 -0.76 0.98 1.79
C VAL A 45 -1.23 0.10 0.66
N TYR A 46 -0.87 -1.19 0.70
CA TYR A 46 -1.36 -2.18 -0.24
C TYR A 46 -2.25 -3.21 0.46
N TYR A 47 -3.52 -3.28 0.05
CA TYR A 47 -4.54 -4.16 0.63
C TYR A 47 -4.49 -5.60 0.09
N ASN A 48 -3.63 -5.88 -0.90
CA ASN A 48 -3.46 -7.19 -1.51
C ASN A 48 -4.77 -7.98 -1.69
N GLN A 49 -5.66 -7.50 -2.56
CA GLN A 49 -6.97 -8.13 -2.79
C GLN A 49 -6.90 -9.40 -3.65
N ASN A 50 -5.70 -9.82 -4.07
CA ASN A 50 -5.50 -10.97 -4.95
C ASN A 50 -5.20 -12.24 -4.15
N TRP A 51 -5.70 -13.37 -4.65
CA TRP A 51 -5.43 -14.70 -4.08
C TRP A 51 -3.96 -15.14 -4.27
N ASP A 52 -3.28 -14.66 -5.31
CA ASP A 52 -1.84 -14.88 -5.51
C ASP A 52 -1.05 -13.62 -5.12
N PRO A 53 -0.31 -13.64 -3.99
CA PRO A 53 0.46 -12.50 -3.50
C PRO A 53 1.68 -12.17 -4.37
N ASN A 54 2.23 -13.13 -5.11
CA ASN A 54 3.44 -12.93 -5.92
C ASN A 54 3.15 -12.16 -7.22
N LEU A 55 1.88 -12.10 -7.63
CA LEU A 55 1.45 -11.49 -8.88
C LEU A 55 1.55 -9.96 -8.89
N SER A 56 1.61 -9.32 -7.70
CA SER A 56 1.83 -7.87 -7.59
C SER A 56 3.29 -7.48 -7.50
N THR A 57 4.18 -8.36 -7.00
CA THR A 57 5.60 -8.08 -6.75
C THR A 57 6.31 -7.55 -8.00
N VAL A 58 6.03 -8.15 -9.16
CA VAL A 58 6.59 -7.73 -10.45
C VAL A 58 6.34 -6.24 -10.77
N PHE A 59 5.18 -5.69 -10.41
CA PHE A 59 4.89 -4.28 -10.69
C PHE A 59 5.62 -3.34 -9.74
N TRP A 60 5.86 -3.75 -8.49
CA TRP A 60 6.65 -2.94 -7.56
C TRP A 60 8.12 -2.86 -8.02
N GLU A 61 8.64 -3.96 -8.55
CA GLU A 61 9.99 -4.05 -9.13
C GLU A 61 10.11 -3.28 -10.44
N ASP A 62 9.26 -3.58 -11.43
CA ASP A 62 9.28 -2.95 -12.76
C ASP A 62 9.12 -1.43 -12.69
N PHE A 63 8.31 -0.94 -11.75
CA PHE A 63 8.11 0.48 -11.55
C PHE A 63 9.04 1.08 -10.50
N GLU A 64 9.99 0.33 -9.92
CA GLU A 64 10.94 0.82 -8.92
C GLU A 64 10.24 1.58 -7.77
N LEU A 65 9.20 0.97 -7.23
CA LEU A 65 8.38 1.56 -6.17
C LEU A 65 8.93 1.11 -4.81
N TYR A 66 9.71 1.98 -4.19
CA TYR A 66 10.31 1.75 -2.89
C TYR A 66 9.43 2.24 -1.74
N ASN A 67 9.48 1.54 -0.62
CA ASN A 67 8.96 1.97 0.66
C ASN A 67 9.88 3.00 1.34
N ALA A 68 9.45 3.55 2.47
CA ALA A 68 10.21 4.54 3.23
C ALA A 68 11.56 4.01 3.77
N LYS A 69 11.74 2.69 3.82
CA LYS A 69 12.99 2.01 4.24
C LYS A 69 13.94 1.73 3.05
N GLY A 70 13.54 2.05 1.83
CA GLY A 70 14.32 1.79 0.63
C GLY A 70 14.18 0.37 0.09
N GLU A 71 13.20 -0.40 0.57
CA GLU A 71 12.91 -1.75 0.08
C GLU A 71 11.81 -1.67 -1.00
N ILE A 72 11.83 -2.58 -1.98
CA ILE A 72 10.77 -2.63 -3.00
C ILE A 72 9.46 -3.09 -2.36
N GLY A 73 8.38 -2.33 -2.58
CA GLY A 73 7.05 -2.66 -2.09
C GLY A 73 6.35 -1.52 -1.33
N PRO A 74 5.19 -1.81 -0.72
CA PRO A 74 4.42 -0.83 0.05
C PRO A 74 5.05 -0.55 1.42
N ASP A 75 4.66 0.56 2.04
CA ASP A 75 5.00 0.86 3.44
C ASP A 75 4.23 -0.03 4.41
N ILE A 76 2.96 -0.33 4.08
CA ILE A 76 2.10 -1.19 4.87
C ILE A 76 1.40 -2.19 3.94
N LEU A 77 1.52 -3.48 4.26
CA LEU A 77 0.79 -4.56 3.62
C LEU A 77 -0.38 -4.99 4.50
N VAL A 78 -1.60 -4.94 3.97
CA VAL A 78 -2.85 -5.27 4.69
C VAL A 78 -3.55 -6.39 3.93
N PRO A 79 -3.34 -7.68 4.24
CA PRO A 79 -3.88 -8.75 3.41
C PRO A 79 -5.38 -8.95 3.63
N VAL A 80 -6.25 -8.44 2.76
CA VAL A 80 -7.72 -8.42 3.02
C VAL A 80 -8.50 -9.61 2.45
N VAL A 81 -7.88 -10.50 1.67
CA VAL A 81 -8.57 -11.65 1.05
C VAL A 81 -9.21 -12.54 2.11
N GLY A 82 -10.50 -12.81 1.95
CA GLY A 82 -11.25 -13.77 2.75
C GLY A 82 -11.89 -14.87 1.90
N GLU A 83 -12.59 -15.79 2.55
CA GLU A 83 -13.21 -16.97 1.92
C GLU A 83 -14.25 -16.63 0.84
N ASN A 84 -14.83 -15.44 0.90
CA ASN A 84 -15.78 -14.93 -0.07
C ASN A 84 -15.70 -13.40 -0.18
N LEU A 85 -16.40 -12.84 -1.17
CA LEU A 85 -16.42 -11.40 -1.44
C LEU A 85 -16.84 -10.58 -0.22
N GLY A 86 -17.87 -11.02 0.52
CA GLY A 86 -18.38 -10.30 1.69
C GLY A 86 -17.32 -10.18 2.79
N VAL A 87 -16.58 -11.26 3.05
CA VAL A 87 -15.45 -11.25 4.01
C VAL A 87 -14.34 -10.32 3.53
N THR A 88 -13.98 -10.36 2.24
CA THR A 88 -12.97 -9.46 1.67
C THR A 88 -13.37 -7.99 1.83
N CYS A 89 -14.61 -7.63 1.54
CA CYS A 89 -15.13 -6.27 1.74
C CYS A 89 -15.10 -5.86 3.23
N GLY A 90 -15.54 -6.75 4.13
CA GLY A 90 -15.49 -6.51 5.57
C GLY A 90 -14.06 -6.33 6.09
N ASN A 91 -13.12 -7.11 5.59
CA ASN A 91 -11.70 -7.00 5.94
C ASN A 91 -11.09 -5.68 5.48
N ILE A 92 -11.44 -5.19 4.28
CA ILE A 92 -10.99 -3.86 3.82
C ILE A 92 -11.45 -2.81 4.82
N LEU A 93 -12.74 -2.75 5.14
CA LEU A 93 -13.27 -1.76 6.08
C LEU A 93 -12.63 -1.90 7.46
N GLY A 94 -12.70 -3.09 8.06
CA GLY A 94 -12.24 -3.33 9.43
C GLY A 94 -10.76 -3.01 9.60
N ARG A 95 -9.91 -3.48 8.69
CA ARG A 95 -8.45 -3.29 8.79
C ARG A 95 -8.03 -1.87 8.44
N SER A 96 -8.76 -1.16 7.58
CA SER A 96 -8.49 0.26 7.33
C SER A 96 -8.64 1.12 8.58
N TYR A 97 -9.53 0.76 9.52
CA TYR A 97 -9.69 1.47 10.80
C TYR A 97 -8.61 1.11 11.83
N GLU A 98 -7.81 0.08 11.59
CA GLU A 98 -6.71 -0.35 12.47
C GLU A 98 -5.33 0.21 12.04
N LEU A 99 -5.29 1.02 10.97
CA LEU A 99 -4.07 1.64 10.41
C LEU A 99 -3.58 2.88 11.18
#